data_AF-A0A2V9T1Y1-F1
#
_entry.id   AF-A0A2V9T1Y1-F1
#
_cell.length_a   1.000
_cell.length_b   1.000
_cell.length_c   1.000
_cell.angle_alpha   90.00
_cell.angle_beta   90.00
_cell.angle_gamma   90.00
#
_symmetry.space_group_name_H-M   'P 1'
#
loop_
_entity.id
_entity.type
_entity.pdbx_description
1 polymer ?
#
loop_
_entity_poly.entity_id
_entity_poly.type
_entity_poly.pdbx_seq_one_letter_code
_entity_poly.pdbx_strand_id
1 'polypeptide(L)'
;MALDLIINGFVAAVLLLFWNFARKGQKWAFLVGMAVYAVDGLILLPFKDFLGIAFHAYALYRMYRGITVIPVLQRIEQAMAPANAPIVPR
;
A
#
# COMPACT_ATOMS: atom_id res chain seq x y z
N MET A 1 -15.21 23.30 -8.86
CA MET A 1 -14.07 23.39 -9.79
C MET A 1 -12.73 23.51 -9.06
N ALA A 2 -12.39 24.65 -8.43
CA ALA A 2 -11.10 24.80 -7.75
C ALA A 2 -10.96 23.91 -6.49
N LEU A 3 -12.02 23.83 -5.67
CA LEU A 3 -12.02 23.01 -4.44
C LEU A 3 -11.86 21.51 -4.74
N ASP A 4 -12.61 20.99 -5.72
CA ASP A 4 -12.54 19.58 -6.11
C ASP A 4 -11.13 19.21 -6.60
N LEU A 5 -10.48 20.12 -7.34
CA LEU A 5 -9.13 19.92 -7.83
C LEU A 5 -8.12 19.86 -6.68
N ILE A 6 -8.28 20.71 -5.67
CA ILE A 6 -7.40 20.74 -4.50
C ILE A 6 -7.56 19.44 -3.69
N ILE A 7 -8.79 19.02 -3.42
CA ILE A 7 -9.07 17.80 -2.65
C ILE A 7 -8.54 16.57 -3.40
N ASN A 8 -8.87 16.43 -4.68
CA ASN A 8 -8.41 15.28 -5.48
C ASN A 8 -6.88 15.28 -5.65
N GLY A 9 -6.27 16.45 -5.83
CA GLY A 9 -4.81 16.59 -5.90
C GLY A 9 -4.13 16.18 -4.59
N PHE A 10 -4.69 16.57 -3.45
CA PHE A 10 -4.20 16.17 -2.13
C PHE A 10 -4.31 14.65 -1.93
N VAL A 11 -5.47 14.06 -2.22
CA VAL A 11 -5.68 12.61 -2.12
C VAL A 11 -4.71 11.86 -3.03
N ALA A 12 -4.50 12.32 -4.27
CA ALA A 12 -3.52 11.74 -5.18
C ALA A 12 -2.09 11.81 -4.61
N ALA A 13 -1.69 12.94 -4.03
CA ALA A 13 -0.38 13.09 -3.40
C ALA A 13 -0.19 12.13 -2.22
N VAL A 14 -1.21 11.96 -1.38
CA VAL A 14 -1.20 10.99 -0.28
C VAL A 14 -1.07 9.56 -0.82
N LEU A 15 -1.87 9.18 -1.83
CA LEU A 15 -1.77 7.85 -2.46
C LEU A 15 -0.39 7.59 -3.06
N LEU A 16 0.22 8.59 -3.72
CA LEU A 16 1.59 8.51 -4.24
C LEU A 16 2.62 8.33 -3.12
N LEU A 17 2.43 8.99 -1.97
CA LEU A 17 3.29 8.80 -0.80
C LEU A 17 3.23 7.36 -0.28
N PHE A 18 2.03 6.83 -0.08
CA PHE A 18 1.81 5.43 0.34
C PHE A 18 2.41 4.46 -0.68
N TRP A 19 2.18 4.69 -1.98
CA TRP A 19 2.76 3.89 -3.07
C TRP A 19 4.29 3.89 -3.01
N ASN A 20 4.93 5.04 -2.79
CA ASN A 20 6.38 5.15 -2.71
C ASN A 20 6.96 4.30 -1.58
N PHE A 21 6.34 4.31 -0.40
CA PHE A 21 6.78 3.47 0.72
C PHE A 21 6.45 1.99 0.51
N ALA A 22 5.27 1.69 -0.04
CA ALA A 22 4.86 0.33 -0.37
C ALA A 22 5.83 -0.35 -1.36
N ARG A 23 6.30 0.38 -2.38
CA ARG A 23 7.31 -0.12 -3.34
C ARG A 23 8.67 -0.43 -2.71
N LYS A 24 8.98 0.16 -1.56
CA LYS A 24 10.20 -0.12 -0.79
C LYS A 24 10.02 -1.27 0.21
N GLY A 25 8.92 -2.03 0.10
CA GLY A 25 8.61 -3.14 1.01
C GLY A 25 8.26 -2.69 2.44
N GLN A 26 7.96 -1.41 2.65
CA GLN A 26 7.65 -0.88 3.99
C GLN A 26 6.24 -1.32 4.42
N LYS A 27 6.18 -2.32 5.31
CA LYS A 27 4.92 -2.92 5.76
C LYS A 27 3.96 -1.93 6.42
N TRP A 28 4.46 -0.88 7.09
CA TRP A 28 3.58 0.14 7.69
C TRP A 28 2.66 0.76 6.65
N ALA A 29 3.15 0.94 5.40
CA ALA A 29 2.42 1.71 4.39
C ALA A 29 1.18 0.94 3.95
N PHE A 30 1.30 -0.38 3.86
CA PHE A 30 0.17 -1.27 3.66
C PHE A 30 -0.78 -1.25 4.86
N LEU A 31 -0.28 -1.40 6.09
CA LEU A 31 -1.15 -1.47 7.27
C LEU A 31 -1.96 -0.19 7.50
N VAL A 32 -1.31 0.96 7.50
CA VAL A 32 -1.97 2.26 7.67
C VAL A 32 -2.89 2.55 6.50
N GLY A 33 -2.44 2.29 5.26
CA GLY A 33 -3.26 2.47 4.06
C GLY A 33 -4.52 1.60 4.08
N MET A 34 -4.38 0.31 4.43
CA MET A 34 -5.51 -0.60 4.57
C MET A 34 -6.47 -0.17 5.68
N ALA A 35 -5.99 0.31 6.82
CA ALA A 35 -6.85 0.80 7.89
C ALA A 35 -7.67 2.02 7.44
N VAL A 36 -7.02 3.03 6.84
CA VAL A 36 -7.70 4.23 6.31
C VAL A 36 -8.71 3.85 5.24
N TYR A 37 -8.31 2.99 4.31
CA TYR A 37 -9.15 2.59 3.17
C TYR A 37 -10.33 1.70 3.58
N ALA A 38 -10.18 0.89 4.64
CA ALA A 38 -11.29 0.15 5.23
C ALA A 38 -12.31 1.08 5.90
N VAL A 39 -11.84 2.08 6.66
CA VAL A 39 -12.73 3.08 7.27
C VAL A 39 -13.48 3.86 6.19
N ASP A 40 -12.80 4.25 5.11
CA ASP A 40 -13.41 4.91 3.95
C ASP A 40 -14.53 4.07 3.32
N GLY A 41 -14.28 2.77 3.09
CA GLY A 41 -15.30 1.86 2.57
C GLY A 41 -16.48 1.64 3.53
N LEU A 42 -16.24 1.64 4.85
CA LEU A 42 -17.32 1.49 5.85
C LEU A 42 -18.27 2.70 5.87
N ILE A 43 -17.79 3.90 5.51
CA ILE A 43 -18.63 5.09 5.38
C ILE A 43 -19.71 4.93 4.31
N LEU A 44 -19.53 4.02 3.34
CA LEU A 44 -20.50 3.77 2.28
C LEU A 44 -21.72 2.93 2.74
N LEU A 45 -21.65 2.25 3.89
CA LEU A 45 -22.72 1.36 4.38
C LEU A 45 -24.07 2.08 4.57
N PRO A 46 -24.16 3.25 5.23
CA PRO A 46 -25.42 3.97 5.40
C PRO A 46 -26.03 4.43 4.06
N PHE A 47 -25.20 4.65 3.03
CA PHE A 47 -25.63 5.06 1.70
C PHE A 47 -26.07 3.88 0.82
N LYS A 48 -25.89 2.63 1.29
CA LYS A 48 -26.22 1.39 0.55
C LYS A 48 -25.51 1.31 -0.82
N ASP A 49 -24.36 1.95 -0.96
CA ASP A 49 -23.56 1.88 -2.18
C ASP A 49 -22.76 0.56 -2.22
N PHE A 50 -23.45 -0.52 -2.57
CA PHE A 50 -22.87 -1.86 -2.61
C PHE A 50 -21.75 -1.99 -3.65
N LEU A 51 -21.83 -1.25 -4.76
CA LEU A 51 -20.77 -1.26 -5.78
C LEU A 51 -19.51 -0.60 -5.25
N GLY A 52 -19.65 0.57 -4.61
CA GLY A 52 -18.55 1.24 -3.93
C GLY A 52 -17.93 0.36 -2.85
N ILE A 53 -18.74 -0.27 -1.99
CA ILE A 53 -18.26 -1.19 -0.95
C ILE A 53 -17.49 -2.37 -1.56
N ALA A 54 -18.01 -2.99 -2.62
CA ALA A 54 -17.34 -4.10 -3.29
C ALA A 54 -16.00 -3.68 -3.90
N PHE A 55 -15.91 -2.48 -4.48
CA PHE A 55 -14.66 -1.93 -4.98
C PHE A 55 -13.64 -1.72 -3.85
N HIS A 56 -14.07 -1.18 -2.71
CA HIS A 56 -13.20 -1.00 -1.55
C HIS A 56 -12.68 -2.34 -1.01
N ALA A 57 -13.57 -3.34 -0.88
CA ALA A 57 -13.19 -4.68 -0.46
C ALA A 57 -12.19 -5.33 -1.42
N TYR A 58 -12.38 -5.17 -2.74
CA TYR A 58 -11.44 -5.67 -3.74
C TYR A 58 -10.07 -5.00 -3.62
N ALA A 59 -10.02 -3.67 -3.49
CA ALA A 59 -8.75 -2.97 -3.32
C ALA A 59 -8.04 -3.33 -1.99
N LEU A 60 -8.78 -3.53 -0.89
CA LEU A 60 -8.22 -4.10 0.36
C LEU A 60 -7.62 -5.49 0.13
N TYR A 61 -8.31 -6.36 -0.60
CA TYR A 61 -7.80 -7.68 -0.94
C TYR A 61 -6.51 -7.61 -1.77
N ARG A 62 -6.43 -6.67 -2.72
CA ARG A 62 -5.21 -6.43 -3.51
C ARG A 62 -4.05 -5.92 -2.64
N MET A 63 -4.32 -5.00 -1.71
CA MET A 63 -3.32 -4.53 -0.74
C MET A 63 -2.84 -5.66 0.17
N TYR A 64 -3.76 -6.51 0.65
CA TYR A 64 -3.43 -7.69 1.45
C TYR A 64 -2.50 -8.65 0.68
N ARG A 65 -2.78 -8.93 -0.59
CA ARG A 65 -1.85 -9.72 -1.41
C ARG A 65 -0.48 -9.04 -1.54
N GLY A 66 -0.45 -7.72 -1.68
CA GLY A 66 0.80 -6.94 -1.70
C GLY A 66 1.64 -7.12 -0.44
N ILE A 67 1.05 -6.99 0.76
CA ILE A 67 1.79 -7.14 2.02
C ILE A 67 2.28 -8.58 2.22
N THR A 68 1.54 -9.59 1.77
CA THR A 68 1.94 -11.01 1.90
C THR A 68 3.17 -11.39 1.08
N VAL A 69 3.48 -10.68 -0.01
CA VAL A 69 4.63 -10.99 -0.87
C VAL A 69 5.90 -10.24 -0.47
N ILE A 70 5.81 -9.26 0.45
CA ILE A 70 6.98 -8.50 0.94
C ILE A 70 8.12 -9.40 1.44
N PRO A 71 7.88 -10.46 2.26
CA PRO A 71 8.98 -11.32 2.72
C PRO A 71 9.70 -12.04 1.56
N VAL A 72 8.97 -12.37 0.50
CA VAL A 72 9.55 -13.01 -0.70
C VAL A 72 10.40 -12.00 -1.46
N LEU A 73 9.90 -10.78 -1.66
CA LEU A 73 10.66 -9.69 -2.28
C LEU A 73 11.96 -9.41 -1.50
N GLN A 74 11.88 -9.30 -0.18
CA GLN A 74 13.04 -9.08 0.69
C GLN A 74 14.08 -10.19 0.57
N ARG A 75 13.66 -11.46 0.47
CA ARG A 75 14.58 -12.59 0.25
C ARG A 75 15.25 -12.52 -1.12
N ILE A 76 14.51 -12.17 -2.16
CA ILE A 76 15.05 -12.02 -3.52
C ILE A 76 16.05 -10.87 -3.56
N GLU A 77 15.74 -9.72 -2.96
CA GLU A 77 16.65 -8.58 -2.85
C GLU A 77 17.94 -8.93 -2.10
N GLN A 78 17.85 -9.67 -0.98
CA GLN A 78 19.02 -10.15 -0.24
C GLN A 78 19.87 -11.12 -1.05
N ALA A 79 19.26 -12.02 -1.84
CA ALA A 79 19.96 -12.99 -2.67
C ALA A 79 20.62 -12.35 -3.90
N MET A 80 20.06 -11.25 -4.42
CA MET A 80 20.62 -10.50 -5.56
C MET A 80 21.62 -9.41 -5.12
N ALA A 81 21.73 -9.12 -3.82
CA ALA A 81 22.73 -8.19 -3.32
C ALA A 81 24.13 -8.72 -3.64
N PRO A 82 25.01 -7.91 -4.28
CA PRO A 82 26.34 -8.38 -4.65
C PRO A 82 27.13 -8.81 -3.41
N ALA A 83 27.81 -9.95 -3.51
CA ALA A 83 28.69 -10.50 -2.49
C ALA A 83 29.98 -9.66 -2.37
N ASN A 84 29.86 -8.40 -1.94
CA ASN A 84 30.99 -7.54 -1.58
C ASN A 84 31.21 -7.48 -0.06
N ALA A 85 30.76 -8.51 0.68
CA ALA A 85 31.18 -8.67 2.06
C ALA A 85 32.69 -9.00 2.08
N PRO A 86 33.53 -8.24 2.80
CA PRO A 86 34.92 -8.62 3.00
C PRO A 86 34.98 -10.03 3.57
N ILE A 87 35.70 -10.92 2.89
CA ILE A 87 35.98 -12.25 3.41
C ILE A 87 36.85 -12.02 4.65
N VAL A 88 36.30 -12.20 5.85
CA VAL A 88 37.06 -12.21 7.10
C VAL A 88 37.45 -13.66 7.36
N PRO A 89 38.67 -14.11 6.98
CA PRO A 89 39.12 -15.44 7.36
C PRO A 89 39.20 -15.51 8.90
N ARG A 90 38.63 -16.59 9.45
CA ARG A 90 38.86 -16.99 10.85
C ARG A 90 40.20 -17.66 10.99
#